data_AF-A0ABD2WFU9-F1
#
_entry.id   AF-A0ABD2WFU9-F1
#
_cell.length_a   1.000
_cell.length_b   1.000
_cell.length_c   1.000
_cell.angle_alpha   90.00
_cell.angle_beta   90.00
_cell.angle_gamma   90.00
#
_symmetry.space_group_name_H-M   'P 1'
#
loop_
_entity.id
_entity.type
_entity.pdbx_description
1 polymer ?
#
loop_
_entity_poly.entity_id
_entity_poly.type
_entity_poly.pdbx_seq_one_letter_code
_entity_poly.pdbx_strand_id
1 'polypeptide(L)'
;MLPEFVTDPRRPAPSYEQTIPSVVQLARSVGGEGFQDIQDSEILDLVLPGSEVLTVTDIEEIINQADETVKEDEEKQDDSEQQFHFSKLKIIINSIQSAIDEAMAYDPIMIRSLRFKYNCELALQVYEDLHKNYLRQMKQTEITQFFKK
;
A
#
# COMPACT_ATOMS: atom_id res chain seq x y z
N MET A 1 -7.91 10.00 -15.13
CA MET A 1 -9.30 9.84 -14.64
C MET A 1 -9.48 8.38 -14.30
N LEU A 2 -10.03 8.06 -13.12
CA LEU A 2 -10.39 6.69 -12.80
C LEU A 2 -11.70 6.31 -13.52
N PRO A 3 -11.86 5.04 -13.93
CA PRO A 3 -13.07 4.61 -14.63
C PRO A 3 -14.30 4.68 -13.71
N GLU A 4 -15.45 5.06 -14.28
CA GLU A 4 -16.67 5.40 -13.51
C GLU A 4 -17.20 4.28 -12.59
N PHE A 5 -16.93 3.01 -12.91
CA PHE A 5 -17.34 1.89 -12.04
C PHE A 5 -16.61 1.90 -10.68
N VAL A 6 -15.47 2.60 -10.57
CA VAL A 6 -14.76 2.80 -9.30
C VAL A 6 -15.43 3.89 -8.45
N THR A 7 -16.20 4.77 -9.08
CA THR A 7 -16.82 5.93 -8.42
C THR A 7 -18.24 5.67 -7.91
N ASP A 8 -18.92 4.63 -8.41
CA ASP A 8 -20.25 4.21 -7.95
C ASP A 8 -20.28 2.71 -7.63
N PRO A 9 -20.27 2.31 -6.33
CA PRO A 9 -20.23 0.91 -5.91
C PRO A 9 -21.55 0.15 -6.18
N ARG A 10 -22.61 0.83 -6.65
CA ARG A 10 -23.88 0.18 -7.01
C ARG A 10 -23.93 -0.25 -8.47
N ARG A 11 -22.96 0.16 -9.29
CA ARG A 11 -22.89 -0.22 -10.70
C ARG A 11 -22.23 -1.60 -10.80
N PRO A 12 -22.84 -2.57 -11.51
CA PRO A 12 -22.20 -3.86 -11.73
C PRO A 12 -20.89 -3.65 -12.50
N ALA A 13 -19.85 -4.36 -12.08
CA ALA A 13 -18.59 -4.37 -12.80
C ALA A 13 -18.82 -4.88 -14.23
N PRO A 14 -18.17 -4.29 -15.24
CA PRO A 14 -18.24 -4.80 -16.61
C PRO A 14 -17.69 -6.22 -16.68
N SER A 15 -18.25 -7.05 -17.56
CA SER A 15 -17.78 -8.44 -17.72
C SER A 15 -16.35 -8.48 -18.26
N TYR A 16 -15.63 -9.56 -17.95
CA TYR A 16 -14.26 -9.78 -18.45
C TYR A 16 -14.19 -9.74 -19.98
N GLU A 17 -15.20 -10.26 -20.67
CA GLU A 17 -15.31 -10.22 -22.14
C GLU A 17 -15.31 -8.79 -22.70
N GLN A 18 -15.82 -7.82 -21.94
CA GLN A 18 -15.88 -6.42 -22.35
C GLN A 18 -14.62 -5.63 -21.99
N THR A 19 -13.87 -6.06 -20.97
CA THR A 19 -12.73 -5.30 -20.42
C THR A 19 -11.38 -5.77 -20.95
N ILE A 20 -11.20 -7.06 -21.21
CA ILE A 20 -9.94 -7.65 -21.67
C ILE A 20 -9.38 -6.94 -22.92
N PRO A 21 -10.18 -6.69 -23.98
CA PRO A 21 -9.67 -6.01 -25.18
C PRO A 21 -9.15 -4.60 -24.87
N SER A 22 -9.79 -3.89 -23.93
CA SER A 22 -9.39 -2.54 -23.52
C SER A 22 -8.08 -2.57 -22.72
N VAL A 23 -7.88 -3.58 -21.89
CA VAL A 23 -6.66 -3.79 -21.11
C VAL A 23 -5.48 -4.12 -22.02
N VAL A 24 -5.65 -5.02 -22.98
CA VAL A 24 -4.62 -5.39 -23.97
C VAL A 24 -4.26 -4.19 -24.86
N GLN A 25 -5.26 -3.43 -25.32
CA GLN A 25 -5.02 -2.22 -26.09
C GLN A 25 -4.24 -1.17 -25.29
N LEU A 26 -4.57 -0.99 -24.01
CA LEU A 26 -3.85 -0.08 -23.13
C LEU A 26 -2.41 -0.53 -22.93
N ALA A 27 -2.17 -1.80 -22.61
CA ALA A 27 -0.84 -2.37 -22.46
C ALA A 27 0.03 -2.14 -23.72
N ARG A 28 -0.52 -2.46 -24.90
CA ARG A 28 0.18 -2.22 -26.19
C ARG A 28 0.47 -0.74 -26.45
N SER A 29 -0.40 0.16 -25.99
CA SER A 29 -0.21 1.62 -26.15
C SER A 29 0.89 2.18 -25.24
N VAL A 30 1.10 1.59 -24.06
CA VAL A 30 2.21 1.94 -23.16
C VAL A 30 3.55 1.51 -23.76
N GLY A 31 3.56 0.38 -24.47
CA GLY A 31 4.74 -0.16 -25.14
C GLY A 31 5.77 -0.75 -24.17
N GLY A 32 6.90 -1.21 -24.72
CA GLY A 32 7.92 -1.94 -23.97
C GLY A 32 7.86 -3.45 -24.19
N GLU A 33 8.99 -4.11 -23.98
CA GLU A 33 9.12 -5.57 -24.09
C GLU A 33 8.14 -6.25 -23.12
N GLY A 34 7.35 -7.21 -23.62
CA GLY A 34 6.32 -7.91 -22.85
C GLY A 34 4.93 -7.23 -22.83
N PHE A 35 4.83 -5.90 -22.97
CA PHE A 35 3.53 -5.22 -23.07
C PHE A 35 2.98 -5.18 -24.51
N GLN A 36 3.85 -5.15 -25.52
CA GLN A 36 3.43 -5.21 -26.92
C GLN A 36 2.95 -6.60 -27.34
N ASP A 37 3.52 -7.64 -26.73
CA ASP A 37 3.29 -9.03 -27.10
C ASP A 37 2.09 -9.66 -26.38
N ILE A 38 1.50 -8.94 -25.42
CA ILE A 38 0.42 -9.43 -24.57
C ILE A 38 -0.81 -9.83 -25.38
N GLN A 39 -1.39 -10.98 -25.05
CA GLN A 39 -2.57 -11.56 -25.70
C GLN A 39 -3.78 -11.58 -24.77
N ASP A 40 -4.98 -11.51 -25.36
CA ASP A 40 -6.25 -11.54 -24.63
C ASP A 40 -6.37 -12.79 -23.75
N SER A 41 -5.84 -13.93 -24.19
CA SER A 41 -5.81 -15.18 -23.43
C SER A 41 -4.97 -15.10 -22.16
N GLU A 42 -3.86 -14.37 -22.18
CA GLU A 42 -2.99 -14.21 -21.01
C GLU A 42 -3.67 -13.36 -19.94
N ILE A 43 -4.43 -12.33 -20.33
CA ILE A 43 -5.24 -11.55 -19.39
C ILE A 43 -6.44 -12.38 -18.92
N LEU A 44 -7.05 -13.17 -19.80
CA LEU A 44 -8.16 -14.04 -19.44
C LEU A 44 -7.75 -15.06 -18.36
N ASP A 45 -6.56 -15.67 -18.49
CA ASP A 45 -6.04 -16.62 -17.48
C ASP A 45 -5.76 -15.95 -16.13
N LEU A 46 -5.46 -14.65 -16.11
CA LEU A 46 -5.23 -13.87 -14.89
C LEU A 46 -6.54 -13.41 -14.21
N VAL A 47 -7.59 -13.17 -15.00
CA VAL A 47 -8.86 -12.58 -14.52
C VAL A 47 -9.93 -13.64 -14.32
N LEU A 48 -9.87 -14.76 -15.03
CA LEU A 48 -10.66 -15.92 -14.70
C LEU A 48 -10.17 -16.43 -13.33
N PRO A 49 -11.05 -16.48 -12.32
CA PRO A 49 -10.71 -17.24 -11.14
C PRO A 49 -10.47 -18.68 -11.62
N GLY A 50 -9.23 -19.15 -11.48
CA GLY A 50 -8.94 -20.58 -11.57
C GLY A 50 -9.99 -21.30 -10.74
N SER A 51 -10.59 -22.35 -11.31
CA SER A 51 -11.79 -23.02 -10.79
C SER A 51 -11.60 -23.73 -9.44
N GLU A 52 -10.59 -23.37 -8.66
CA GLU A 52 -10.50 -23.71 -7.26
C GLU A 52 -11.41 -22.76 -6.51
N VAL A 53 -12.69 -23.13 -6.48
CA VAL A 53 -13.57 -22.69 -5.41
C VAL A 53 -12.92 -23.18 -4.13
N LEU A 54 -12.21 -22.29 -3.45
CA LEU A 54 -11.63 -22.57 -2.14
C LEU A 54 -12.72 -23.17 -1.26
N THR A 55 -12.53 -24.42 -0.89
CA THR A 55 -13.42 -25.11 0.04
C THR A 55 -13.26 -24.47 1.41
N VAL A 56 -14.24 -24.66 2.29
CA VAL A 56 -14.14 -24.21 3.69
C VAL A 56 -12.86 -24.77 4.33
N THR A 57 -12.48 -25.99 3.97
CA THR A 57 -11.21 -26.63 4.37
C THR A 57 -9.97 -25.92 3.84
N ASP A 58 -9.96 -25.45 2.59
CA ASP A 58 -8.83 -24.67 2.05
C ASP A 58 -8.71 -23.31 2.74
N ILE A 59 -9.85 -22.71 3.11
CA ILE A 59 -9.89 -21.46 3.88
C ILE A 59 -9.39 -21.69 5.31
N GLU A 60 -9.81 -22.79 5.96
CA GLU A 60 -9.32 -23.18 7.28
C GLU A 60 -7.82 -23.51 7.25
N GLU A 61 -7.33 -24.15 6.17
CA GLU A 61 -5.92 -24.45 6.00
C GLU A 61 -5.09 -23.18 5.76
N ILE A 62 -5.59 -22.21 4.98
CA ILE A 62 -4.95 -20.89 4.84
C ILE A 62 -4.94 -20.13 6.19
N ILE A 63 -6.01 -20.22 6.98
CA ILE A 63 -6.07 -19.61 8.32
C ILE A 63 -5.09 -20.28 9.28
N ASN A 64 -5.00 -21.62 9.25
CA ASN A 64 -4.09 -22.37 10.10
C ASN A 64 -2.63 -22.19 9.66
N GLN A 65 -2.34 -22.15 8.36
CA GLN A 65 -1.03 -21.81 7.82
C GLN A 65 -0.65 -20.36 8.13
N ALA A 66 -1.61 -19.42 8.16
CA ALA A 66 -1.38 -18.06 8.64
C ALA A 66 -1.05 -18.05 10.15
N ASP A 67 -1.68 -18.90 10.96
CA ASP A 67 -1.35 -19.05 12.38
C ASP A 67 -0.02 -19.80 12.64
N GLU A 68 0.42 -20.67 11.72
CA GLU A 68 1.71 -21.36 11.78
C GLU A 68 2.87 -20.53 11.20
N THR A 69 2.64 -19.72 10.15
CA THR A 69 3.63 -18.73 9.66
C THR A 69 3.88 -17.61 10.66
N VAL A 70 2.92 -17.31 11.55
CA VAL A 70 3.16 -16.41 12.70
C VAL A 70 4.07 -17.06 13.76
N LYS A 71 4.26 -18.38 13.74
CA LYS A 71 5.11 -19.10 14.73
C LYS A 71 6.51 -19.48 14.22
N GLU A 72 6.73 -19.51 12.91
CA GLU A 72 8.06 -19.85 12.36
C GLU A 72 8.85 -18.65 11.82
N ASP A 73 8.23 -17.46 11.66
CA ASP A 73 8.96 -16.21 11.35
C ASP A 73 9.45 -15.45 12.61
N GLU A 74 9.42 -16.08 13.79
CA GLU A 74 10.04 -15.53 15.01
C GLU A 74 11.56 -15.77 15.09
N GLU A 75 12.17 -16.48 14.13
CA GLU A 75 13.63 -16.60 14.06
C GLU A 75 14.24 -15.73 12.95
N LYS A 76 14.49 -14.47 13.33
CA LYS A 76 15.38 -13.45 12.71
C LYS A 76 14.74 -12.45 11.75
N GLN A 77 13.56 -11.95 12.08
CA GLN A 77 13.33 -10.53 11.78
C GLN A 77 14.15 -9.71 12.78
N ASP A 78 15.11 -8.94 12.27
CA ASP A 78 16.00 -8.09 13.07
C ASP A 78 15.16 -7.24 14.06
N ASP A 79 15.36 -7.47 15.36
CA ASP A 79 14.73 -6.76 16.51
C ASP A 79 14.89 -5.22 16.40
N SER A 80 15.74 -4.75 15.50
CA SER A 80 15.89 -3.35 15.13
C SER A 80 14.64 -2.74 14.45
N GLU A 81 13.90 -3.47 13.62
CA GLU A 81 12.72 -2.96 12.89
C GLU A 81 11.48 -2.86 13.79
N GLN A 82 11.30 -3.82 14.71
CA GLN A 82 10.18 -3.86 15.64
C GLN A 82 10.30 -2.80 16.76
N GLN A 83 11.50 -2.29 17.03
CA GLN A 83 11.73 -1.21 18.01
C GLN A 83 11.65 0.22 17.44
N PHE A 84 11.27 0.38 16.18
CA PHE A 84 10.95 1.70 15.64
C PHE A 84 9.55 2.15 16.10
N HIS A 85 9.47 2.46 17.39
CA HIS A 85 8.23 2.78 18.07
C HIS A 85 7.56 4.05 17.50
N PHE A 86 6.23 4.06 17.44
CA PHE A 86 5.40 5.18 17.00
C PHE A 86 5.80 6.55 17.60
N SER A 87 6.29 6.55 18.84
CA SER A 87 6.81 7.74 19.52
C SER A 87 8.08 8.29 18.87
N LYS A 88 8.99 7.44 18.39
CA LYS A 88 10.21 7.85 17.68
C LYS A 88 9.90 8.47 16.32
N LEU A 89 8.91 7.91 15.61
CA LEU A 89 8.38 8.48 14.36
C LEU A 89 7.87 9.92 14.56
N LYS A 90 7.05 10.11 15.60
CA LYS A 90 6.52 11.43 15.92
C LYS A 90 7.61 12.44 16.26
N ILE A 91 8.68 12.00 16.94
CA ILE A 91 9.84 12.85 17.23
C ILE A 91 10.50 13.30 15.92
N ILE A 92 10.78 12.38 15.00
CA ILE A 92 11.42 12.70 13.71
C ILE A 92 10.58 13.69 12.90
N ILE A 93 9.27 13.43 12.79
CA ILE A 93 8.33 14.31 12.08
C ILE A 93 8.34 15.72 12.66
N ASN A 94 8.23 15.83 13.98
CA ASN A 94 8.22 17.13 14.66
C ASN A 94 9.57 17.85 14.53
N SER A 95 10.70 17.14 14.60
CA SER A 95 12.03 17.73 14.44
C SER A 95 12.24 18.32 13.05
N ILE A 96 11.81 17.60 12.01
CA ILE A 96 11.91 18.10 10.63
C ILE A 96 10.99 19.31 10.43
N GLN A 97 9.77 19.27 10.98
CA GLN A 97 8.86 20.42 10.92
C GLN A 97 9.45 21.66 11.61
N SER A 98 10.06 21.49 12.78
CA SER A 98 10.74 22.59 13.48
C SER A 98 11.89 23.17 12.65
N ALA A 99 12.69 22.31 12.00
CA ALA A 99 13.78 22.78 11.13
C ALA A 99 13.25 23.55 9.91
N ILE A 100 12.12 23.12 9.33
CA ILE A 100 11.43 23.86 8.25
C ILE A 100 11.01 25.24 8.75
N ASP A 101 10.35 25.30 9.91
CA ASP A 101 9.85 26.55 10.47
C ASP A 101 10.99 27.54 10.79
N GLU A 102 12.11 27.04 11.33
CA GLU A 102 13.32 27.82 11.55
C GLU A 102 13.95 28.34 10.25
N ALA A 103 14.04 27.49 9.22
CA ALA A 103 14.54 27.90 7.91
C ALA A 103 13.65 28.96 7.25
N MET A 104 12.33 28.88 7.44
CA MET A 104 11.39 29.89 6.94
C MET A 104 11.48 31.20 7.74
N ALA A 105 11.82 31.14 9.02
CA ALA A 105 11.88 32.31 9.90
C ALA A 105 13.22 33.07 9.83
N TYR A 106 14.34 32.36 9.73
CA TYR A 106 15.68 32.95 9.88
C TYR A 106 16.43 33.17 8.58
N ASP A 107 16.09 32.46 7.51
CA ASP A 107 16.77 32.62 6.24
C ASP A 107 16.29 33.90 5.53
N PRO A 108 17.18 34.87 5.25
CA PRO A 108 16.81 36.08 4.53
C PRO A 108 16.42 35.83 3.06
N ILE A 109 16.75 34.64 2.51
CA ILE A 109 16.50 34.27 1.12
C ILE A 109 15.38 33.22 1.06
N MET A 110 14.14 33.70 0.89
CA MET A 110 12.92 32.86 0.87
C MET A 110 13.00 31.67 -0.10
N ILE A 111 13.60 31.85 -1.29
CA ILE A 111 13.68 30.75 -2.27
C ILE A 111 14.53 29.57 -1.78
N ARG A 112 15.51 29.81 -0.90
CA ARG A 112 16.32 28.75 -0.30
C ARG A 112 15.52 27.99 0.75
N SER A 113 14.79 28.69 1.62
CA SER A 113 13.87 28.08 2.60
C SER A 113 12.78 27.25 1.95
N LEU A 114 12.18 27.75 0.86
CA LEU A 114 11.15 27.03 0.11
C LEU A 114 11.70 25.74 -0.52
N ARG A 115 12.91 25.78 -1.08
CA ARG A 115 13.57 24.57 -1.61
C ARG A 115 13.90 23.57 -0.50
N PHE A 116 14.39 24.06 0.63
CA PHE A 116 14.65 23.23 1.81
C PHE A 116 13.37 22.55 2.30
N LYS A 117 12.30 23.33 2.50
CA LYS A 117 10.98 22.83 2.87
C LYS A 117 10.49 21.72 1.93
N TYR A 118 10.50 21.99 0.62
CA TYR A 118 10.05 21.01 -0.38
C TYR A 118 10.82 19.68 -0.28
N ASN A 119 12.15 19.74 -0.16
CA ASN A 119 12.97 18.54 -0.03
C ASN A 119 12.70 17.79 1.29
N CYS A 120 12.50 18.52 2.39
CA CYS A 120 12.14 17.92 3.66
C CYS A 120 10.77 17.24 3.61
N GLU A 121 9.76 17.88 3.01
CA GLU A 121 8.41 17.31 2.85
C GLU A 121 8.44 16.03 2.01
N LEU A 122 9.22 16.00 0.92
CA LEU A 122 9.43 14.79 0.11
C LEU A 122 10.06 13.66 0.94
N ALA A 123 11.09 13.97 1.73
CA ALA A 123 11.73 12.97 2.60
C ALA A 123 10.80 12.50 3.72
N LEU A 124 9.91 13.38 4.21
CA LEU A 124 9.00 13.10 5.31
C LEU A 124 7.89 12.13 4.93
N GLN A 125 7.51 12.08 3.65
CA GLN A 125 6.44 11.21 3.16
C GLN A 125 6.62 9.74 3.57
N VAL A 126 7.86 9.24 3.57
CA VAL A 126 8.19 7.87 4.00
C VAL A 126 7.80 7.64 5.47
N TYR A 127 8.07 8.60 6.34
CA TYR A 127 7.74 8.52 7.76
C TYR A 127 6.25 8.73 8.03
N GLU A 128 5.58 9.58 7.26
CA GLU A 128 4.13 9.78 7.35
C GLU A 128 3.36 8.52 6.97
N ASP A 129 3.75 7.85 5.89
CA ASP A 129 3.11 6.61 5.45
C ASP A 129 3.36 5.47 6.44
N LEU A 130 4.58 5.38 6.99
CA LEU A 130 4.89 4.45 8.06
C LEU A 130 4.03 4.71 9.31
N HIS A 131 3.86 5.98 9.70
CA HIS A 131 2.99 6.37 10.82
C HIS A 131 1.51 6.03 10.58
N LYS A 132 0.99 6.22 9.37
CA LYS A 132 -0.37 5.81 8.99
C LYS A 132 -0.55 4.29 9.09
N ASN A 133 0.45 3.51 8.66
CA ASN A 133 0.44 2.06 8.74
C ASN A 133 0.38 1.58 10.19
N TYR A 134 1.20 2.16 11.09
CA TYR A 134 1.13 1.85 12.52
C TYR A 134 -0.25 2.16 13.12
N LEU A 135 -0.86 3.30 12.80
CA LEU A 135 -2.21 3.63 13.27
C LEU A 135 -3.26 2.62 12.77
N ARG A 136 -3.14 2.15 11.53
CA ARG A 136 -4.04 1.15 10.97
C ARG A 136 -3.90 -0.20 11.68
N GLN A 137 -2.65 -0.64 11.91
CA GLN A 137 -2.37 -1.88 12.64
C GLN A 137 -2.91 -1.82 14.07
N MET A 138 -2.67 -0.72 14.80
CA MET A 138 -3.21 -0.54 16.16
C MET A 138 -4.73 -0.66 16.19
N LYS A 139 -5.45 -0.01 15.26
CA LYS A 139 -6.90 -0.11 15.16
C LYS A 139 -7.38 -1.53 14.85
N GLN A 140 -6.69 -2.24 13.95
CA GLN A 140 -7.02 -3.64 13.65
C GLN A 140 -6.83 -4.53 14.88
N THR A 141 -5.76 -4.34 15.65
CA THR A 141 -5.51 -5.06 16.89
C THR A 141 -6.61 -4.81 17.92
N GLU A 142 -7.02 -3.55 18.13
CA GLU A 142 -8.12 -3.20 19.05
C GLU A 142 -9.46 -3.86 18.66
N ILE A 143 -9.82 -3.80 17.38
CA ILE A 143 -11.04 -4.43 16.86
C ILE A 143 -10.98 -5.96 17.06
N THR A 144 -9.86 -6.58 16.72
CA THR A 144 -9.66 -8.03 16.85
C THR A 144 -9.76 -8.47 18.31
N GLN A 145 -9.25 -7.67 19.25
CA GLN A 145 -9.37 -7.93 20.69
C GLN A 145 -10.81 -7.76 21.20
N PHE A 146 -11.59 -6.83 20.65
CA PHE A 146 -12.99 -6.65 21.00
C PHE A 146 -13.85 -7.87 20.66
N PHE A 147 -13.61 -8.50 19.50
CA PHE A 147 -14.36 -9.70 19.07
C PHE A 147 -13.90 -11.01 19.70
N LYS A 148 -12.80 -11.00 20.48
CA LYS A 148 -12.29 -12.15 21.24
C LYS A 148 -12.80 -12.19 22.69
N LYS A 149 -13.67 -11.25 23.09
CA LYS A 149 -14.39 -11.23 24.38
C LYS A 149 -15.81 -11.73 24.20
#